data_AF-A0A7J9AL00-F1
#
_entry.id   AF-A0A7J9AL00-F1
#
_cell.length_a   1.000
_cell.length_b   1.000
_cell.length_c   1.000
_cell.angle_alpha   90.00
_cell.angle_beta   90.00
_cell.angle_gamma   90.00
#
_symmetry.space_group_name_H-M   'P 1'
#
loop_
_entity.id
_entity.type
_entity.pdbx_description
1 polymer ?
#
loop_
_entity_poly.entity_id
_entity_poly.type
_entity_poly.pdbx_seq_one_letter_code
_entity_poly.pdbx_strand_id
1 'polypeptide(L)' 'MRTLCDGCESAAAVVFCAADEAALCSACDVKVHMCNKLASRHVRVGLENSSDVPRCDICENAP' A
#
# COMPACT_ATOMS: atom_id res chain seq x y z
N MET A 1 10.51 0.67 6.47
CA MET A 1 9.37 0.76 7.42
C MET A 1 8.18 -0.01 6.83
N ARG A 2 7.47 -0.84 7.60
CA ARG A 2 6.23 -1.48 7.12
C ARG A 2 5.04 -0.70 7.67
N THR A 3 4.18 -0.19 6.78
CA THR A 3 2.94 0.51 7.16
C THR A 3 1.89 -0.50 7.62
N LEU A 4 1.16 -0.21 8.69
CA LEU A 4 0.04 -1.02 9.16
C LEU A 4 -1.24 -0.66 8.38
N CYS A 5 -2.19 -1.59 8.35
CA CYS A 5 -3.49 -1.38 7.74
C CYS A 5 -4.30 -0.34 8.53
N ASP A 6 -4.74 0.74 7.90
CA ASP A 6 -5.55 1.80 8.53
C ASP A 6 -6.95 1.30 8.95
N GLY A 7 -7.44 0.22 8.32
CA GLY A 7 -8.77 -0.32 8.62
C GLY A 7 -8.84 -1.31 9.79
N CYS A 8 -7.74 -2.01 10.10
CA CYS A 8 -7.73 -3.01 11.18
C CYS A 8 -6.59 -2.85 12.18
N GLU A 9 -5.62 -1.97 11.89
CA GLU A 9 -4.50 -1.59 12.74
C GLU A 9 -3.62 -2.76 13.24
N SER A 10 -3.80 -3.95 12.66
CA SER A 10 -3.23 -5.21 13.15
C SER A 10 -2.38 -5.94 12.11
N ALA A 11 -2.73 -5.81 10.82
CA ALA A 11 -2.02 -6.46 9.72
C ALA A 11 -1.17 -5.45 8.96
N ALA A 12 -0.10 -5.91 8.30
CA ALA A 12 0.67 -5.08 7.39
C ALA A 12 -0.20 -4.66 6.18
N ALA A 13 -0.13 -3.38 5.82
CA ALA A 13 -0.72 -2.90 4.60
C ALA A 13 0.08 -3.42 3.40
N VAL A 14 -0.65 -3.84 2.36
CA VAL A 14 -0.08 -4.36 1.10
C VAL A 14 -0.54 -3.57 -0.10
N VAL A 15 -1.53 -2.70 0.08
CA VAL A 15 -2.08 -1.85 -0.97
C VAL A 15 -2.38 -0.47 -0.39
N PHE A 16 -2.19 0.57 -1.19
CA PHE A 16 -2.63 1.92 -0.91
C PHE A 16 -3.71 2.32 -1.91
N CYS A 17 -4.82 2.85 -1.41
CA CYS A 17 -5.87 3.43 -2.22
C CYS A 17 -5.79 4.96 -2.15
N ALA A 18 -5.57 5.61 -3.30
CA ALA A 18 -5.47 7.07 -3.35
C ALA A 18 -6.81 7.78 -3.18
N ALA A 19 -7.93 7.13 -3.53
CA ALA A 19 -9.26 7.72 -3.40
C ALA A 19 -9.74 7.77 -1.94
N ASP A 20 -9.35 6.77 -1.14
CA ASP A 20 -9.69 6.67 0.29
C ASP A 20 -8.55 7.17 1.20
N GLU A 21 -7.42 7.57 0.62
CA GLU A 21 -6.18 7.96 1.31
C GLU A 21 -5.74 6.94 2.39
N ALA A 22 -5.92 5.64 2.10
CA ALA A 22 -5.77 4.56 3.06
C ALA A 22 -4.85 3.44 2.58
N ALA A 23 -3.96 2.99 3.46
CA ALA A 23 -3.15 1.79 3.33
C ALA A 23 -3.89 0.60 3.95
N LEU A 24 -4.24 -0.40 3.14
CA LEU A 24 -5.07 -1.53 3.56
C LEU A 24 -4.30 -2.86 3.46
N CYS A 25 -4.61 -3.78 4.36
CA CYS A 25 -4.27 -5.19 4.18
C CYS A 25 -5.21 -5.83 3.15
N SER A 26 -4.85 -7.00 2.60
CA SER A 26 -5.65 -7.67 1.57
C SER A 26 -7.10 -7.91 1.99
N ALA A 27 -7.34 -8.22 3.27
CA ALA A 27 -8.69 -8.47 3.78
C ALA A 27 -9.55 -7.20 3.84
N CYS A 28 -8.96 -6.08 4.28
CA CYS A 28 -9.66 -4.79 4.31
C CYS A 28 -9.84 -4.22 2.90
N ASP A 29 -8.87 -4.40 2.00
CA ASP A 29 -8.97 -4.03 0.59
C ASP A 29 -10.21 -4.64 -0.06
N VAL A 30 -10.38 -5.96 0.06
CA VAL A 30 -11.54 -6.67 -0.49
C VAL A 30 -12.84 -6.14 0.10
N LYS A 31 -12.90 -5.92 1.41
CA LYS A 31 -14.10 -5.38 2.06
C LYS A 31 -14.47 -4.00 1.52
N VAL A 32 -13.52 -3.08 1.37
CA VAL A 32 -13.78 -1.73 0.88
C VAL A 32 -14.11 -1.74 -0.62
N HIS A 33 -13.27 -2.37 -1.43
CA HIS A 33 -13.30 -2.24 -2.88
C HIS A 33 -14.25 -3.21 -3.59
N MET A 34 -14.72 -4.27 -2.91
CA MET A 34 -15.72 -5.19 -3.46
C MET A 34 -17.15 -4.93 -2.94
N CYS A 35 -17.33 -3.99 -2.00
CA CYS A 35 -18.66 -3.65 -1.49
C CYS A 35 -19.58 -3.03 -2.57
N ASN A 36 -19.03 -2.30 -3.54
CA ASN A 36 -19.82 -1.69 -4.60
C ASN A 36 -18.99 -1.41 -5.87
N LYS A 37 -19.68 -1.16 -6.99
CA LYS A 37 -19.05 -0.87 -8.29
C LYS A 37 -18.24 0.42 -8.33
N LEU A 38 -18.53 1.39 -7.46
CA LEU A 38 -17.79 2.65 -7.42
C LEU A 38 -16.42 2.43 -6.80
N ALA A 39 -16.38 1.81 -5.62
CA ALA A 39 -15.17 1.48 -4.89
C ALA A 39 -14.25 0.55 -5.69
N SER A 40 -14.81 -0.40 -6.45
CA SER A 40 -14.03 -1.30 -7.31
C SER A 40 -13.18 -0.57 -8.37
N ARG A 41 -13.52 0.69 -8.70
CA ARG A 41 -12.79 1.53 -9.66
C ARG A 41 -11.69 2.38 -9.02
N HIS A 42 -11.54 2.37 -7.70
CA HIS A 42 -10.47 3.13 -7.06
C HIS A 42 -9.10 2.59 -7.51
N VAL A 43 -8.16 3.52 -7.72
CA VAL A 43 -6.78 3.18 -8.08
C VAL A 43 -6.06 2.64 -6.85
N ARG A 44 -5.50 1.44 -6.99
CA ARG A 44 -4.83 0.69 -5.95
C ARG A 44 -3.37 0.45 -6.34
N VAL A 45 -2.45 0.83 -5.47
CA VAL A 45 -1.00 0.67 -5.68
C VAL A 45 -0.47 -0.35 -4.68
N GLY A 46 0.27 -1.35 -5.15
CA GLY A 46 0.91 -2.33 -4.28
C GLY A 46 1.99 -1.66 -3.41
N LEU A 47 1.95 -1.92 -2.11
CA LEU A 47 3.01 -1.54 -1.18
C LEU A 47 4.01 -2.69 -1.12
N GLU A 48 5.06 -2.62 -1.94
CA GLU A 48 6.10 -3.65 -1.94
C GLU A 48 6.85 -3.69 -0.62
N ASN A 49 7.27 -4.89 -0.21
CA ASN A 49 8.22 -5.01 0.89
C ASN A 49 9.52 -4.34 0.44
N SER A 50 9.98 -3.38 1.25
CA SER A 50 11.18 -2.53 1.07
C SER A 50 12.52 -3.27 0.87
N SER A 51 12.52 -4.58 0.61
CA SER A 51 13.70 -5.43 0.45
C SER A 51 14.34 -5.36 -0.94
N ASP A 52 13.61 -4.92 -1.97
CA ASP A 52 14.10 -4.90 -3.36
C ASP A 52 14.32 -3.50 -3.94
N VAL A 53 14.38 -2.46 -3.09
CA VAL A 53 14.70 -1.12 -3.59
C VAL A 53 16.16 -1.13 -4.04
N PRO A 54 16.47 -1.00 -5.34
CA PRO A 54 17.85 -0.86 -5.78
C PRO A 54 18.43 0.37 -5.10
N ARG A 55 19.64 0.23 -4.56
CA ARG A 55 20.28 1.35 -3.90
C ARG A 55 20.47 2.50 -4.88
N CYS A 56 20.35 3.71 -4.38
CA CYS A 56 20.49 4.90 -5.21
C CYS A 56 21.97 5.10 -5.57
N ASP A 57 22.34 4.80 -6.82
CA ASP A 57 23.71 4.96 -7.33
C ASP A 57 24.21 6.42 -7.27
N ILE A 58 23.30 7.39 -7.14
CA ILE A 58 23.63 8.82 -6.98
C ILE A 58 24.00 9.14 -5.52
N CYS A 59 23.35 8.51 -4.54
CA CYS A 59 23.63 8.74 -3.12
C CYS A 59 24.80 7.91 -2.60
N GLU A 60 25.04 6.73 -3.18
CA GLU A 60 26.15 5.85 -2.79
C GLU A 60 27.52 6.34 -3.29
N ASN A 61 27.56 7.26 -4.25
CA ASN A 61 28.79 7.76 -4.86
C ASN A 61 29.14 9.20 -4.44
N ALA A 62 28.56 9.70 -3.34
CA ALA A 62 28.97 10.97 -2.75
C ALA A 62 30.35 10.80 -2.05
N PRO A 63 31.34 11.67 -2.32
CA PRO A 63 32.69 11.55 -1.78
C PRO A 63 32.78 11.84 -0.27
#